data_AF-A0A2V8E810-F1
#
_entry.id   AF-A0A2V8E810-F1
#
_cell.length_a   1.000
_cell.length_b   1.000
_cell.length_c   1.000
_cell.angle_alpha   90.00
_cell.angle_beta   90.00
_cell.angle_gamma   90.00
#
_symmetry.space_group_name_H-M   'P 1'
#
loop_
_entity.id
_entity.type
_entity.pdbx_description
1 polymer ?
#
loop_
_entity_poly.entity_id
_entity_poly.type
_entity_poly.pdbx_seq_one_letter_code
_entity_poly.pdbx_strand_id
1 'polypeptide(L)'
;MKRIVGIVFGALLTTVSAQAQTPAEVVEQAVSKSPLKFQGEATLIKWKPDFTYDIIRKGSNTLVCYDRTDERDRPPFAAQCTNLSNLPRVAQNRKIRAETKNTAEENAAIAAAEKNGTRVKPEYGSLWLRMDGKDKDSAMLHVTISVPFATTATIGFSDN
;
A
#
# COMPACT_ATOMS: atom_id res chain seq x y z
N MET A 1 -44.94 -23.75 -49.78
CA MET A 1 -45.16 -23.80 -48.31
C MET A 1 -43.81 -24.00 -47.62
N LYS A 2 -43.49 -23.08 -46.71
CA LYS A 2 -42.40 -23.01 -45.69
C LYS A 2 -41.06 -23.73 -45.94
N ARG A 3 -40.02 -22.93 -46.23
CA ARG A 3 -38.60 -23.27 -46.07
C ARG A 3 -38.21 -23.03 -44.60
N ILE A 4 -37.62 -24.01 -43.92
CA ILE A 4 -37.03 -23.84 -42.58
C ILE A 4 -35.53 -24.11 -42.73
N VAL A 5 -34.74 -23.04 -42.77
CA VAL A 5 -33.28 -23.07 -42.68
C VAL A 5 -32.94 -22.73 -41.23
N GLY A 6 -32.44 -23.70 -40.48
CA GLY A 6 -31.93 -23.48 -39.13
C GLY A 6 -30.50 -22.95 -39.19
N ILE A 7 -30.30 -21.67 -38.88
CA ILE A 7 -28.98 -21.09 -38.65
C ILE A 7 -28.75 -21.10 -37.13
N VAL A 8 -27.84 -21.98 -36.68
CA VAL A 8 -27.37 -21.99 -35.28
C VAL A 8 -26.29 -20.91 -35.16
N PHE A 9 -26.65 -19.78 -34.57
CA PHE A 9 -25.69 -18.73 -34.17
C PHE A 9 -25.16 -19.06 -32.78
N GLY A 10 -23.96 -19.66 -32.72
CA GLY A 10 -23.22 -19.85 -31.48
C GLY A 10 -22.66 -18.51 -31.00
N ALA A 11 -23.33 -17.85 -30.06
CA ALA A 11 -22.81 -16.66 -29.39
C ALA A 11 -21.71 -17.07 -28.41
N LEU A 12 -20.45 -16.87 -28.80
CA LEU A 12 -19.29 -17.01 -27.94
C LEU A 12 -19.30 -15.82 -26.94
N LEU A 13 -19.84 -16.03 -25.74
CA LEU A 13 -19.76 -15.07 -24.65
C LEU A 13 -18.32 -15.06 -24.12
N THR A 14 -17.47 -14.17 -24.64
CA THR A 14 -16.21 -13.83 -23.98
C THR A 14 -16.55 -12.98 -22.76
N THR A 15 -16.60 -13.61 -21.59
CA THR A 15 -16.62 -12.86 -20.32
C THR A 15 -15.29 -12.12 -20.21
N VAL A 16 -15.27 -10.84 -20.60
CA VAL A 16 -14.21 -9.92 -20.22
C VAL A 16 -14.28 -9.79 -18.71
N SER A 17 -13.49 -10.58 -17.98
CA SER A 17 -13.25 -10.35 -16.57
C SER A 17 -12.53 -9.00 -16.47
N ALA A 18 -13.28 -7.94 -16.22
CA ALA A 18 -12.72 -6.68 -15.78
C ALA A 18 -11.97 -6.99 -14.47
N GLN A 19 -10.65 -7.16 -14.53
CA GLN A 19 -9.82 -7.17 -13.33
C GLN A 19 -9.95 -5.79 -12.71
N ALA A 20 -10.76 -5.68 -11.65
CA ALA A 20 -10.79 -4.48 -10.83
C ALA A 20 -9.36 -4.27 -10.30
N GLN A 21 -8.74 -3.15 -10.64
CA GLN A 21 -7.43 -2.78 -10.12
C GLN A 21 -7.51 -2.73 -8.60
N THR A 22 -6.58 -3.41 -7.95
CA THR A 22 -6.43 -3.38 -6.49
C THR A 22 -6.04 -1.96 -6.03
N PRO A 23 -6.35 -1.58 -4.78
CA PRO A 23 -5.87 -0.32 -4.23
C PRO A 23 -4.36 -0.11 -4.40
N ALA A 24 -3.56 -1.18 -4.28
CA ALA A 24 -2.12 -1.14 -4.47
C ALA A 24 -1.71 -0.76 -5.91
N GLU A 25 -2.36 -1.32 -6.93
CA GLU A 25 -2.13 -0.99 -8.34
C GLU A 25 -2.52 0.46 -8.66
N VAL A 26 -3.60 0.95 -8.04
CA VAL A 26 -4.03 2.34 -8.21
C VAL A 26 -2.99 3.31 -7.63
N VAL A 27 -2.43 3.03 -6.46
CA VAL A 27 -1.38 3.88 -5.88
C VAL A 27 -0.13 3.87 -6.74
N GLU A 28 0.32 2.72 -7.22
CA GLU A 28 1.45 2.65 -8.14
C GLU A 28 1.19 3.45 -9.43
N GLN A 29 -0.03 3.39 -9.98
CA GLN A 29 -0.38 4.20 -11.14
C GLN A 29 -0.33 5.70 -10.83
N ALA A 30 -0.75 6.13 -9.63
CA ALA A 30 -0.62 7.51 -9.21
C ALA A 30 0.86 7.92 -8.99
N VAL A 31 1.66 7.00 -8.46
CA VAL A 31 3.10 7.18 -8.22
C VAL A 31 3.88 7.31 -9.53
N SER A 32 3.56 6.51 -10.55
CA SER A 32 4.18 6.64 -11.89
C SER A 32 3.84 7.98 -12.59
N LYS A 33 2.76 8.63 -12.16
CA LYS A 33 2.36 9.98 -12.60
C LYS A 33 2.88 11.09 -11.68
N SER A 34 3.49 10.74 -10.55
CA SER A 34 4.05 11.71 -9.60
C SER A 34 5.22 12.47 -10.23
N PRO A 35 5.42 13.76 -9.88
CA PRO A 35 6.65 14.47 -10.23
C PRO A 35 7.90 13.82 -9.62
N LEU A 36 7.73 13.04 -8.54
CA LEU A 36 8.75 12.13 -8.03
C LEU A 36 8.95 11.03 -9.08
N LYS A 37 9.99 11.17 -9.90
CA LYS A 37 10.29 10.22 -10.99
C LYS A 37 10.82 8.91 -10.43
N PHE A 38 9.94 7.97 -10.15
CA PHE A 38 10.33 6.59 -9.87
C PHE A 38 10.57 5.87 -11.19
N GLN A 39 11.82 5.46 -11.43
CA GLN A 39 12.17 4.65 -12.59
C GLN A 39 11.74 3.20 -12.31
N GLY A 40 11.09 2.56 -13.27
CA GLY A 40 10.63 1.16 -13.15
C GLY A 40 9.34 0.97 -12.35
N GLU A 41 8.89 -0.28 -12.28
CA GLU A 41 7.62 -0.68 -11.65
C GLU A 41 7.83 -1.05 -10.18
N ALA A 42 6.83 -0.78 -9.35
CA ALA A 42 6.86 -1.18 -7.94
C ALA A 42 6.55 -2.68 -7.80
N THR A 43 7.10 -3.30 -6.76
CA THR A 43 6.66 -4.64 -6.35
C THR A 43 5.27 -4.55 -5.74
N LEU A 44 4.37 -5.46 -6.09
CA LEU A 44 3.08 -5.59 -5.43
C LEU A 44 3.07 -6.81 -4.53
N ILE A 45 2.67 -6.61 -3.28
CA ILE A 45 2.51 -7.69 -2.32
C ILE A 45 1.09 -7.75 -1.78
N LYS A 46 0.72 -8.95 -1.31
CA LYS A 46 -0.49 -9.17 -0.52
C LYS A 46 -0.08 -9.67 0.85
N TRP A 47 -0.49 -8.95 1.89
CA TRP A 47 -0.28 -9.38 3.27
C TRP A 47 -1.13 -10.60 3.60
N LYS A 48 -0.55 -11.51 4.38
CA LYS A 48 -1.22 -12.66 4.97
C LYS A 48 -1.65 -12.34 6.41
N PRO A 49 -2.60 -13.10 6.98
CA PRO A 49 -3.01 -12.92 8.37
C PRO A 49 -1.89 -13.09 9.40
N ASP A 50 -0.82 -13.82 9.07
CA ASP A 50 0.35 -14.03 9.92
C ASP A 50 1.42 -12.93 9.78
N PHE A 51 1.09 -11.83 9.10
CA PHE A 51 1.99 -10.70 8.82
C PHE A 51 3.20 -11.02 7.94
N THR A 52 3.19 -12.18 7.27
CA THR A 52 4.04 -12.43 6.09
C THR A 52 3.31 -11.95 4.84
N TYR A 53 3.92 -12.10 3.65
CA TYR A 53 3.32 -11.63 2.40
C TYR A 53 3.63 -12.54 1.24
N ASP A 54 2.74 -12.53 0.24
CA ASP A 54 3.01 -13.06 -1.10
C ASP A 54 3.39 -11.91 -2.03
N ILE A 55 4.32 -12.16 -2.94
CA ILE A 55 4.60 -11.26 -4.06
C ILE A 55 3.59 -11.60 -5.16
N ILE A 56 2.69 -10.67 -5.46
CA ILE A 56 1.67 -10.82 -6.50
C ILE A 56 2.24 -10.37 -7.86
N ARG A 57 3.08 -9.33 -7.86
CA ARG A 57 3.88 -8.91 -9.01
C ARG A 57 5.24 -8.42 -8.54
N LYS A 58 6.31 -8.95 -9.11
CA LYS A 58 7.67 -8.47 -8.83
C LYS A 58 7.94 -7.20 -9.66
N GLY A 59 8.37 -6.14 -8.99
CA GLY A 59 8.76 -4.89 -9.63
C GLY A 59 10.22 -4.87 -10.04
N SER A 60 10.63 -3.76 -10.67
CA SER A 60 12.00 -3.49 -11.10
C SER A 60 12.67 -2.36 -10.29
N ASN A 61 11.92 -1.67 -9.43
CA ASN A 61 12.43 -0.60 -8.59
C ASN A 61 12.44 -0.98 -7.09
N THR A 62 12.79 -0.04 -6.22
CA THR A 62 12.90 -0.26 -4.77
C THR A 62 11.59 -0.11 -4.02
N LEU A 63 10.50 0.29 -4.68
CA LEU A 63 9.20 0.46 -4.07
C LEU A 63 8.45 -0.87 -3.99
N VAL A 64 7.62 -0.97 -2.96
CA VAL A 64 6.63 -2.02 -2.76
C VAL A 64 5.30 -1.41 -2.36
N CYS A 65 4.23 -1.78 -3.04
CA CYS A 65 2.87 -1.32 -2.79
C CYS A 65 1.98 -2.46 -2.30
N TYR A 66 1.05 -2.15 -1.41
CA TYR A 66 0.14 -3.12 -0.81
C TYR A 66 -1.18 -2.48 -0.38
N ASP A 67 -2.21 -3.32 -0.35
CA ASP A 67 -3.52 -3.01 0.20
C ASP A 67 -3.45 -3.00 1.74
N ARG A 68 -4.25 -2.13 2.34
CA ARG A 68 -4.38 -1.95 3.78
C ARG A 68 -5.81 -2.00 4.25
N THR A 69 -6.79 -2.20 3.37
CA THR A 69 -8.22 -2.23 3.68
C THR A 69 -8.60 -3.27 4.74
N ASP A 70 -7.74 -4.27 4.95
CA ASP A 70 -7.89 -5.28 5.99
C ASP A 70 -7.41 -4.85 7.38
N GLU A 71 -6.79 -3.67 7.52
CA GLU A 71 -6.40 -3.12 8.82
C GLU A 71 -7.57 -2.41 9.51
N ARG A 72 -7.59 -2.48 10.84
CA ARG A 72 -8.48 -1.69 11.70
C ARG A 72 -8.44 -0.20 11.35
N ASP A 73 -9.58 0.48 11.42
CA ASP A 73 -9.74 1.94 11.22
C ASP A 73 -9.35 2.47 9.83
N ARG A 74 -9.39 1.62 8.79
CA ARG A 74 -9.13 2.03 7.41
C ARG A 74 -10.41 2.35 6.66
N PRO A 75 -10.37 3.34 5.76
CA PRO A 75 -11.49 3.56 4.85
C PRO A 75 -11.55 2.46 3.76
N PRO A 76 -12.67 2.37 3.01
CA PRO A 76 -12.88 1.30 2.03
C PRO A 76 -11.83 1.23 0.92
N PHE A 77 -11.17 2.36 0.60
CA PHE A 77 -10.00 2.39 -0.25
C PHE A 77 -8.79 2.82 0.59
N ALA A 78 -7.83 1.93 0.77
CA ALA A 78 -6.61 2.22 1.52
C ALA A 78 -5.43 1.42 0.98
N ALA A 79 -4.43 2.12 0.46
CA ALA A 79 -3.20 1.50 -0.03
C ALA A 79 -1.98 2.32 0.32
N GLN A 80 -0.83 1.65 0.32
CA GLN A 80 0.44 2.29 0.64
C GLN A 80 1.57 1.71 -0.20
N CYS A 81 2.48 2.56 -0.65
CA CYS A 81 3.78 2.17 -1.15
C CYS A 81 4.89 2.67 -0.23
N THR A 82 5.97 1.90 -0.10
CA THR A 82 7.20 2.31 0.56
C THR A 82 8.40 1.57 -0.01
N ASN A 83 9.61 1.80 0.49
CA ASN A 83 10.79 1.04 0.11
C ASN A 83 10.70 -0.43 0.57
N LEU A 84 11.24 -1.37 -0.21
CA LEU A 84 11.29 -2.81 0.11
C LEU A 84 11.91 -3.10 1.48
N SER A 85 12.94 -2.33 1.85
CA SER A 85 13.63 -2.38 3.15
C SER A 85 12.69 -2.14 4.35
N ASN A 86 11.56 -1.47 4.14
CA ASN A 86 10.60 -1.13 5.18
C ASN A 86 9.58 -2.24 5.44
N LEU A 87 9.55 -3.34 4.68
CA LEU A 87 8.56 -4.41 4.92
C LEU A 87 8.58 -4.97 6.35
N PRO A 88 9.73 -5.17 7.03
CA PRO A 88 9.73 -5.55 8.44
C PRO A 88 9.06 -4.51 9.36
N ARG A 89 9.21 -3.21 9.04
CA ARG A 89 8.55 -2.11 9.76
C ARG A 89 7.04 -2.15 9.58
N VAL A 90 6.58 -2.45 8.35
CA VAL A 90 5.17 -2.61 8.02
C VAL A 90 4.58 -3.81 8.75
N ALA A 91 5.24 -4.96 8.70
CA ALA A 91 4.81 -6.17 9.41
C ALA A 91 4.65 -5.91 10.92
N GLN A 92 5.63 -5.23 11.55
CA GLN A 92 5.52 -4.85 12.97
C GLN A 92 4.32 -3.92 13.23
N ASN A 93 4.04 -2.94 12.36
CA ASN A 93 2.89 -2.05 12.52
C ASN A 93 1.56 -2.80 12.41
N ARG A 94 1.44 -3.68 11.42
CA ARG A 94 0.25 -4.48 11.20
C ARG A 94 -0.01 -5.41 12.39
N LYS A 95 1.04 -6.03 12.92
CA LYS A 95 0.97 -6.82 14.14
C LYS A 95 0.49 -6.02 15.34
N ILE A 96 1.13 -4.88 15.65
CA ILE A 96 0.71 -4.02 16.78
C ILE A 96 -0.75 -3.56 16.61
N ARG A 97 -1.15 -3.18 15.40
CA ARG A 97 -2.54 -2.76 15.12
C ARG A 97 -3.54 -3.89 15.33
N ALA A 98 -3.19 -5.12 14.94
CA ALA A 98 -4.04 -6.29 15.14
C ALA A 98 -4.12 -6.72 16.62
N GLU A 99 -3.06 -6.52 17.40
CA GLU A 99 -2.98 -6.87 18.83
C GLU A 99 -3.60 -5.81 19.75
N THR A 100 -3.90 -4.61 19.24
CA THR A 100 -4.45 -3.49 20.02
C THR A 100 -5.91 -3.21 19.63
N LYS A 101 -6.65 -2.56 20.54
CA LYS A 101 -8.09 -2.32 20.33
C LYS A 101 -8.40 -0.99 19.65
N ASN A 102 -7.52 -0.01 19.83
CA ASN A 102 -7.73 1.36 19.37
C ASN A 102 -6.39 2.08 19.13
N THR A 103 -6.46 3.27 18.55
CA THR A 103 -5.30 4.11 18.23
C THR A 103 -4.47 4.48 19.47
N ALA A 104 -5.09 4.69 20.63
CA ALA A 104 -4.36 5.06 21.84
C ALA A 104 -3.47 3.91 22.33
N GLU A 105 -4.01 2.69 22.36
CA GLU A 105 -3.25 1.48 22.69
C GLU A 105 -2.15 1.18 21.66
N GLU A 106 -2.44 1.37 20.36
CA GLU A 106 -1.44 1.22 19.29
C GLU A 106 -0.26 2.20 19.48
N ASN A 107 -0.55 3.46 19.77
CA ASN A 107 0.47 4.47 20.04
C ASN A 107 1.28 4.13 21.30
N ALA A 108 0.63 3.66 22.36
CA ALA A 108 1.30 3.23 23.58
C ALA A 108 2.24 2.03 23.33
N ALA A 109 1.80 1.04 22.55
CA ALA A 109 2.63 -0.11 22.18
C ALA A 109 3.82 0.29 21.29
N ILE A 110 3.63 1.22 20.36
CA ILE A 110 4.72 1.80 19.56
C ILE A 110 5.73 2.53 20.46
N ALA A 111 5.27 3.39 21.36
CA ALA A 111 6.13 4.12 22.28
C ALA A 111 6.90 3.19 23.22
N ALA A 112 6.26 2.10 23.68
CA ALA A 112 6.93 1.07 24.48
C ALA A 112 8.03 0.36 23.68
N ALA A 113 7.76 0.01 22.42
CA ALA A 113 8.74 -0.59 21.52
C ALA A 113 9.91 0.36 21.21
N GLU A 114 9.65 1.67 21.13
CA GLU A 114 10.71 2.68 20.96
C GLU A 114 11.57 2.77 22.21
N LYS A 115 10.94 2.90 23.38
CA LYS A 115 11.63 3.01 24.68
C LYS A 115 12.51 1.79 24.98
N ASN A 116 12.07 0.59 24.64
CA ASN A 116 12.82 -0.65 24.88
C ASN A 116 13.73 -1.05 23.71
N GLY A 117 13.81 -0.24 22.65
CA GLY A 117 14.69 -0.46 21.50
C GLY A 117 14.25 -1.58 20.54
N THR A 118 13.07 -2.16 20.71
CA THR A 118 12.53 -3.21 19.82
C THR A 118 11.81 -2.66 18.59
N ARG A 119 11.65 -1.35 18.51
CA ARG A 119 11.04 -0.70 17.35
C ARG A 119 11.92 -0.87 16.11
N VAL A 120 11.39 -1.56 15.10
CA VAL A 120 12.02 -1.59 13.78
C VAL A 120 12.10 -0.15 13.27
N LYS A 121 13.22 0.23 12.69
CA LYS A 121 13.42 1.58 12.15
C LYS A 121 13.05 1.58 10.67
N PRO A 122 12.42 2.65 10.15
CA PRO A 122 12.32 2.81 8.71
C PRO A 122 13.71 3.09 8.10
N GLU A 123 13.87 2.80 6.82
CA GLU A 123 15.03 3.22 6.04
C GLU A 123 15.09 4.75 6.00
N TYR A 124 16.30 5.32 6.22
CA TYR A 124 16.50 6.75 6.16
C TYR A 124 16.30 7.29 4.74
N GLY A 125 15.56 8.39 4.61
CA GLY A 125 15.18 8.97 3.32
C GLY A 125 14.10 8.17 2.58
N SER A 126 13.56 7.10 3.17
CA SER A 126 12.54 6.29 2.51
C SER A 126 11.20 7.01 2.43
N LEU A 127 10.49 6.76 1.32
CA LEU A 127 9.20 7.35 1.05
C LEU A 127 8.08 6.44 1.52
N TRP A 128 7.00 7.07 1.97
CA TRP A 128 5.75 6.41 2.35
C TRP A 128 4.62 7.15 1.63
N LEU A 129 4.09 6.50 0.60
CA LEU A 129 3.07 7.02 -0.28
C LEU A 129 1.76 6.35 0.13
N ARG A 130 0.87 7.07 0.80
CA ARG A 130 -0.42 6.54 1.27
C ARG A 130 -1.54 7.14 0.45
N MET A 131 -2.51 6.34 0.04
CA MET A 131 -3.71 6.79 -0.64
C MET A 131 -4.93 6.14 0.01
N ASP A 132 -5.69 6.98 0.69
CA ASP A 132 -6.85 6.55 1.48
C ASP A 132 -8.07 7.39 1.06
N GLY A 133 -9.24 6.76 0.94
CA GLY A 133 -10.47 7.42 0.48
C GLY A 133 -11.71 6.52 0.60
N LYS A 134 -12.89 7.08 0.30
CA LYS A 134 -14.14 6.29 0.20
C LYS A 134 -14.07 5.35 -1.00
N ASP A 135 -13.40 5.79 -2.05
CA ASP A 135 -13.12 5.10 -3.29
C ASP A 135 -11.79 5.63 -3.86
N LYS A 136 -11.37 5.10 -5.01
CA LYS A 136 -10.14 5.50 -5.68
C LYS A 136 -10.15 6.96 -6.18
N ASP A 137 -11.31 7.51 -6.52
CA ASP A 137 -11.45 8.81 -7.17
C ASP A 137 -11.44 9.93 -6.11
N SER A 138 -11.91 9.63 -4.91
CA SER A 138 -11.88 10.52 -3.74
C SER A 138 -10.58 10.42 -2.93
N ALA A 139 -9.66 9.50 -3.27
CA ALA A 139 -8.53 9.20 -2.42
C ALA A 139 -7.41 10.24 -2.56
N MET A 140 -6.85 10.68 -1.43
CA MET A 140 -5.78 11.68 -1.40
C MET A 140 -4.42 11.02 -1.22
N LEU A 141 -3.47 11.38 -2.08
CA LEU A 141 -2.07 10.97 -1.92
C LEU A 141 -1.41 11.78 -0.81
N HIS A 142 -0.99 11.10 0.24
CA HIS A 142 -0.17 11.65 1.32
C HIS A 142 1.24 11.05 1.24
N VAL A 143 2.26 11.91 1.22
CA VAL A 143 3.66 11.51 1.13
C VAL A 143 4.36 11.80 2.45
N THR A 144 5.05 10.82 3.01
CA THR A 144 5.89 10.99 4.20
C THR A 144 7.30 10.52 3.88
N ILE A 145 8.29 11.30 4.33
CA ILE A 145 9.71 10.94 4.23
C ILE A 145 10.18 10.54 5.62
N SER A 146 10.73 9.34 5.77
CA SER A 146 11.26 8.87 7.03
C SER A 146 12.73 9.29 7.20
N VAL A 147 13.01 10.08 8.23
CA VAL A 147 14.36 10.53 8.58
C VAL A 147 14.66 10.20 10.05
N PRO A 148 14.82 8.90 10.39
CA PRO A 148 15.03 8.49 11.78
C PRO A 148 16.28 9.17 12.37
N PHE A 149 16.16 9.70 13.59
CA PHE A 149 17.19 10.44 14.33
C PHE A 149 17.63 11.78 13.71
N ALA A 150 16.98 12.24 12.65
CA ALA A 150 17.22 13.58 12.14
C ALA A 150 16.63 14.64 13.08
N THR A 151 17.35 15.75 13.19
CA THR A 151 16.87 17.02 13.75
C THR A 151 16.51 18.00 12.64
N THR A 152 15.75 19.05 12.95
CA THR A 152 15.46 20.17 12.02
C THR A 152 16.72 20.70 11.35
N ALA A 153 17.78 20.89 12.16
CA ALA A 153 19.10 21.28 11.67
C ALA A 153 19.71 20.31 10.65
N THR A 154 19.64 18.99 10.88
CA THR A 154 20.26 18.00 9.97
C THR A 154 19.55 17.84 8.63
N ILE A 155 18.25 18.18 8.56
CA ILE A 155 17.45 18.07 7.33
C ILE A 155 17.18 19.43 6.67
N GLY A 156 17.68 20.51 7.26
CA GLY A 156 17.57 21.86 6.71
C GLY A 156 16.17 22.45 6.75
N PHE A 157 15.29 21.95 7.62
CA PHE A 157 13.99 22.59 7.88
C PHE A 157 14.14 23.63 8.99
N SER A 158 13.41 24.75 8.87
CA SER A 158 13.32 25.75 9.93
C SER A 158 12.61 25.17 11.15
N ASP A 159 12.99 25.64 12.34
CA ASP A 159 12.17 25.46 13.53
C ASP A 159 10.89 26.30 13.32
N ASN A 160 9.73 25.64 13.26
CA ASN A 160 8.43 26.28 13.02
C ASN A 160 8.04 27.23 14.17
#